data_AF-A0A268RRT5-F1
#
_entry.id   AF-A0A268RRT5-F1
#
_cell.length_a   1.000
_cell.length_b   1.000
_cell.length_c   1.000
_cell.angle_alpha   90.00
_cell.angle_beta   90.00
_cell.angle_gamma   90.00
#
_symmetry.space_group_name_H-M   'P 1'
#
loop_
_entity.id
_entity.type
_entity.pdbx_description
1 polymer ?
#
loop_
_entity_poly.entity_id
_entity_poly.type
_entity_poly.pdbx_seq_one_letter_code
_entity_poly.pdbx_strand_id
1 'polypeptide(L)'
;NVRPVMPYTRPQTKKGFMRKHEYVYDEFYDVYICPQDHILSYRTTNRQGYREYASDPNRCKQCPLLHTCTESRDHRKMIHRHIWQDHLDEADHLRHTEENKQIYAKRKETIERVFADLKHKHGLRWTTLRGKKKLSMQAMLVFAAMNLKKLANWTWKGPNRQPSDRNNRIKWTKTGRIFKIRPVLSTV
;
A
#
# COMPACT_ATOMS: atom_id res chain seq x y z
N ASN A 1 -15.46 -5.00 7.97
CA ASN A 1 -14.15 -5.70 8.04
C ASN A 1 -13.42 -5.51 6.71
N VAL A 2 -12.32 -4.76 6.67
CA VAL A 2 -11.56 -4.49 5.42
C VAL A 2 -10.41 -5.49 5.35
N ARG A 3 -10.39 -6.34 4.33
CA ARG A 3 -9.33 -7.35 4.15
C ARG A 3 -8.14 -6.76 3.39
N PRO A 4 -6.91 -6.77 3.94
CA PRO A 4 -5.76 -6.19 3.27
C PRO A 4 -5.30 -7.09 2.10
N VAL A 5 -5.38 -6.56 0.88
CA VAL A 5 -4.84 -7.20 -0.33
C VAL A 5 -3.89 -6.22 -1.01
N MET A 6 -2.65 -6.20 -0.52
CA MET A 6 -1.64 -5.22 -0.91
C MET A 6 -0.68 -5.77 -1.98
N PRO A 7 -0.11 -4.92 -2.85
CA PRO A 7 0.99 -5.34 -3.71
C PRO A 7 2.23 -5.66 -2.87
N TYR A 8 2.89 -6.76 -3.20
CA TYR A 8 4.11 -7.17 -2.53
C TYR A 8 5.34 -6.67 -3.30
N THR A 9 6.21 -5.98 -2.59
CA THR A 9 7.55 -5.63 -3.08
C THR A 9 8.55 -6.44 -2.29
N ARG A 10 9.36 -7.26 -2.98
CA ARG A 10 10.41 -8.03 -2.30
C ARG A 10 11.36 -7.06 -1.57
N PRO A 11 11.62 -7.27 -0.27
CA PRO A 11 12.59 -6.47 0.47
C PRO A 11 13.94 -6.46 -0.25
N GLN A 12 14.46 -5.28 -0.50
CA GLN A 12 15.74 -5.11 -1.17
C GLN A 12 16.83 -4.86 -0.13
N THR A 13 17.90 -5.63 -0.23
CA THR A 13 19.11 -5.46 0.59
C THR A 13 20.30 -5.49 -0.37
N LYS A 14 21.36 -4.75 -0.04
CA LYS A 14 22.61 -4.75 -0.82
C LYS A 14 23.12 -6.20 -0.97
N LYS A 15 23.59 -6.56 -2.16
CA LYS A 15 24.12 -7.91 -2.41
C LYS A 15 25.31 -8.18 -1.47
N GLY A 16 25.36 -9.38 -0.88
CA GLY A 16 26.41 -9.76 0.07
C GLY A 16 26.19 -9.29 1.51
N PHE A 17 25.11 -8.56 1.79
CA PHE A 17 24.74 -8.14 3.15
C PHE A 17 23.62 -8.99 3.74
N MET A 18 23.62 -9.10 5.06
CA MET A 18 22.55 -9.74 5.82
C MET A 18 21.22 -9.06 5.58
N ARG A 19 20.19 -9.88 5.38
CA ARG A 19 18.82 -9.44 5.14
C ARG A 19 18.09 -9.18 6.45
N LYS A 20 16.99 -8.42 6.39
CA LYS A 20 16.19 -8.06 7.57
C LYS A 20 15.66 -9.27 8.35
N HIS A 21 15.29 -10.35 7.66
CA HIS A 21 14.73 -11.55 8.29
C HIS A 21 15.76 -12.38 9.10
N GLU A 22 17.05 -12.10 8.95
CA GLU A 22 18.09 -12.71 9.78
C GLU A 22 18.15 -12.07 11.18
N TYR A 23 17.46 -10.93 11.37
CA TYR A 23 17.30 -10.29 12.67
C TYR A 23 15.90 -10.57 13.20
N VAL A 24 15.83 -11.21 14.36
CA VAL A 24 14.57 -11.58 15.00
C VAL A 24 14.08 -10.40 15.83
N TYR A 25 12.80 -10.05 15.69
CA TYR A 25 12.17 -9.06 16.56
C TYR A 25 11.53 -9.78 17.75
N ASP A 26 11.86 -9.32 18.96
CA ASP A 26 11.22 -9.76 20.19
C ASP A 26 10.20 -8.69 20.61
N GLU A 27 8.91 -9.07 20.56
CA GLU A 27 7.79 -8.20 20.90
C GLU A 27 7.69 -7.89 22.39
N PHE A 28 8.12 -8.83 23.26
CA PHE A 28 8.00 -8.68 24.70
C PHE A 28 9.00 -7.65 25.24
N TYR A 29 10.23 -7.70 24.74
CA TYR A 29 11.29 -6.77 25.15
C TYR A 29 11.42 -5.53 24.26
N ASP A 30 10.67 -5.46 23.14
CA ASP A 30 10.81 -4.44 22.08
C ASP A 30 12.26 -4.27 21.63
N VAL A 31 12.88 -5.38 21.23
CA VAL A 31 14.27 -5.40 20.76
C VAL A 31 14.44 -6.24 19.50
N TYR A 32 15.52 -5.97 18.77
CA TYR A 32 15.97 -6.89 17.72
C TYR A 32 17.14 -7.74 18.23
N ILE A 33 17.18 -9.00 17.83
CA ILE A 33 18.25 -9.94 18.14
C ILE A 33 18.98 -10.24 16.83
N CYS A 34 20.31 -10.11 16.83
CA CYS A 34 21.12 -10.42 15.66
C CYS A 34 21.50 -11.92 15.60
N PRO A 35 22.06 -12.40 14.47
CA PRO A 35 22.52 -13.79 14.33
C PRO A 35 23.67 -14.24 15.26
N GLN A 36 24.19 -13.33 16.09
CA GLN A 36 25.19 -13.60 17.13
C GLN A 36 24.59 -13.39 18.53
N ASP A 37 23.26 -13.42 18.64
CA ASP A 37 22.51 -13.28 19.89
C ASP A 37 22.82 -11.98 20.65
N HIS A 38 23.14 -10.92 19.91
CA HIS A 38 23.31 -9.59 20.49
C HIS A 38 22.05 -8.74 20.27
N ILE A 39 21.70 -8.00 21.32
CA ILE A 39 20.50 -7.18 21.37
C ILE A 39 20.76 -5.83 20.70
N LEU A 40 19.81 -5.40 19.88
CA LEU A 40 19.69 -4.08 19.30
C LEU A 40 18.52 -3.37 19.99
N SER A 41 18.84 -2.40 20.84
CA SER A 41 17.86 -1.66 21.62
C SER A 41 17.19 -0.57 20.79
N TYR A 42 15.94 -0.26 21.15
CA TYR A 42 15.23 0.91 20.64
C TYR A 42 16.00 2.19 20.97
N ARG A 43 16.15 3.07 19.98
CA ARG A 43 16.84 4.35 20.11
C ARG A 43 15.85 5.50 20.03
N THR A 44 15.17 5.62 18.90
CA THR A 44 14.35 6.80 18.57
C THR A 44 13.31 6.43 17.52
N THR A 45 12.23 7.22 17.44
CA THR A 45 11.27 7.15 16.34
C THR A 45 11.42 8.40 15.48
N ASN A 46 11.65 8.20 14.19
CA ASN A 46 11.78 9.30 13.22
C ASN A 46 10.41 9.91 12.90
N ARG A 47 10.38 11.18 12.45
CA ARG A 47 9.17 11.90 12.02
C ARG A 47 8.40 11.18 10.89
N GLN A 48 9.09 10.32 10.15
CA GLN A 48 8.52 9.50 9.07
C GLN A 48 7.81 8.23 9.57
N GLY A 49 7.78 7.99 10.89
CA GLY A 49 7.08 6.84 11.47
C GLY A 49 7.90 5.54 11.48
N TYR A 50 9.22 5.64 11.58
CA TYR A 50 10.11 4.49 11.73
C TYR A 50 10.76 4.47 13.12
N ARG A 51 10.61 3.36 13.83
CA ARG A 51 11.36 3.04 15.03
C ARG A 51 12.75 2.57 14.64
N GLU A 52 13.77 3.12 15.28
CA GLU A 52 15.17 2.84 15.02
C GLU A 52 15.72 1.98 16.15
N TYR A 53 16.28 0.82 15.78
CA TYR A 53 16.95 -0.10 16.69
C TYR A 53 18.41 -0.18 16.31
N ALA A 54 19.28 -0.15 17.30
CA ALA A 54 20.69 0.00 17.03
C ALA A 54 21.57 -0.88 17.92
N SER A 55 22.62 -1.45 17.32
CA SER A 55 23.57 -2.29 18.03
C SER A 55 24.55 -1.45 18.88
N ASP A 56 25.25 -2.13 19.78
CA ASP A 56 26.40 -1.58 20.50
C ASP A 56 27.67 -1.63 19.61
N PRO A 57 28.27 -0.48 19.26
CA PRO A 57 29.51 -0.41 18.49
C PRO A 57 30.66 -1.23 19.08
N ASN A 58 30.80 -1.27 20.41
CA ASN A 58 31.97 -1.87 21.05
C ASN A 58 31.97 -3.38 20.87
N ARG A 59 30.80 -4.00 20.90
CA ARG A 59 30.62 -5.43 20.63
C ARG A 59 30.76 -5.73 19.14
N CYS A 60 30.20 -4.88 18.28
CA CYS A 60 30.24 -5.10 16.83
C CYS A 60 31.63 -4.98 16.23
N LYS A 61 32.55 -4.18 16.80
CA LYS A 61 33.94 -4.07 16.35
C LYS A 61 34.68 -5.42 16.29
N GLN A 62 34.36 -6.33 17.21
CA GLN A 62 35.01 -7.65 17.32
C GLN A 62 34.18 -8.76 16.68
N CYS A 63 33.06 -8.44 16.02
CA CYS A 63 32.13 -9.43 15.50
C CYS A 63 32.67 -10.07 14.21
N PRO A 64 32.70 -11.41 14.09
CA PRO A 64 33.17 -12.09 12.88
C PRO A 64 32.33 -11.77 11.65
N LEU A 65 31.05 -11.42 11.85
CA LEU A 65 30.12 -11.13 10.77
C LEU A 65 30.04 -9.64 10.40
N LEU A 66 30.95 -8.80 10.92
CA LEU A 66 30.92 -7.35 10.72
C LEU A 66 30.85 -6.95 9.24
N HIS A 67 31.68 -7.58 8.40
CA HIS A 67 31.78 -7.29 6.96
C HIS A 67 30.48 -7.59 6.19
N THR A 68 29.69 -8.56 6.65
CA THR A 68 28.39 -8.93 6.06
C THR A 68 27.22 -8.16 6.71
N CYS A 69 27.42 -7.64 7.93
CA CYS A 69 26.38 -7.01 8.74
C CYS A 69 26.21 -5.51 8.42
N THR A 70 27.29 -4.72 8.41
CA THR A 70 27.24 -3.26 8.26
C THR A 70 28.54 -2.68 7.67
N GLU A 71 28.42 -1.64 6.85
CA GLU A 71 29.55 -0.82 6.34
C GLU A 71 29.69 0.50 7.11
N SER A 72 28.97 0.65 8.23
CA SER A 72 29.05 1.87 9.05
C SER A 72 30.46 2.07 9.61
N ARG A 73 30.96 3.31 9.55
CA ARG A 73 32.26 3.70 10.13
C ARG A 73 32.30 3.48 11.64
N ASP A 74 31.16 3.63 12.31
CA ASP A 74 31.03 3.43 13.75
C ASP A 74 30.79 1.96 14.10
N HIS A 75 30.84 1.04 13.12
CA HIS A 75 30.52 -0.39 13.26
C HIS A 75 29.14 -0.65 13.88
N ARG A 76 28.22 0.32 13.76
CA ARG A 76 26.86 0.23 14.29
C ARG A 76 25.90 -0.29 13.23
N LYS A 77 25.13 -1.32 13.56
CA LYS A 77 23.98 -1.76 12.75
C LYS A 77 22.76 -0.96 13.19
N MET A 78 22.02 -0.44 12.21
CA MET A 78 20.71 0.18 12.43
C MET A 78 19.64 -0.59 11.68
N ILE A 79 18.54 -0.87 12.37
CA ILE A 79 17.34 -1.50 11.81
C ILE A 79 16.19 -0.53 11.98
N HIS A 80 15.49 -0.28 10.87
CA HIS A 80 14.28 0.53 10.86
C HIS A 80 13.05 -0.36 10.81
N ARG A 81 12.17 -0.25 11.81
CA ARG A 81 10.87 -0.90 11.87
C ARG A 81 9.79 0.15 11.68
N HIS A 82 8.85 -0.07 10.76
CA HIS A 82 7.73 0.85 10.62
C HIS A 82 6.81 0.74 11.85
N ILE A 83 6.14 1.83 12.27
CA ILE A 83 5.21 1.77 13.42
C ILE A 83 4.07 0.78 13.16
N TRP A 84 3.65 0.62 11.90
CA TRP A 84 2.60 -0.32 11.50
C TRP A 84 3.16 -1.66 10.97
N GLN A 85 4.38 -2.03 11.37
CA GLN A 85 5.01 -3.26 10.86
C GLN A 85 4.15 -4.49 11.18
N ASP A 86 3.50 -4.54 12.34
CA ASP A 86 2.62 -5.66 12.73
C ASP A 86 1.49 -5.89 11.72
N HIS A 87 0.83 -4.82 11.29
CA HIS A 87 -0.21 -4.90 10.26
C HIS A 87 0.34 -5.25 8.87
N LEU A 88 1.57 -4.84 8.56
CA LEU A 88 2.23 -5.21 7.31
C LEU A 88 2.59 -6.70 7.29
N ASP A 89 3.06 -7.22 8.43
CA ASP A 89 3.42 -8.63 8.59
C ASP A 89 2.15 -9.49 8.52
N GLU A 90 1.06 -9.09 9.18
CA GLU A 90 -0.26 -9.72 9.02
C GLU A 90 -0.73 -9.72 7.56
N ALA A 91 -0.58 -8.59 6.85
CA ALA A 91 -0.95 -8.51 5.44
C ALA A 91 -0.09 -9.43 4.54
N ASP A 92 1.20 -9.62 4.86
CA ASP A 92 2.07 -10.57 4.14
C ASP A 92 1.68 -12.02 4.46
N HIS A 93 1.35 -12.36 5.70
CA HIS A 93 0.80 -13.67 6.06
C HIS A 93 -0.49 -13.96 5.28
N LEU A 94 -1.43 -13.01 5.28
CA LEU A 94 -2.69 -13.14 4.57
C LEU A 94 -2.50 -13.28 3.06
N ARG A 95 -1.46 -12.69 2.47
CA ARG A 95 -1.15 -12.81 1.02
C ARG A 95 -1.03 -14.26 0.55
N HIS A 96 -0.60 -15.17 1.42
CA HIS A 96 -0.44 -16.58 1.10
C HIS A 96 -1.74 -17.39 1.13
N THR A 97 -2.82 -16.83 1.69
CA THR A 97 -4.15 -17.46 1.71
C THR A 97 -4.77 -17.52 0.32
N GLU A 98 -5.53 -18.57 0.04
CA GLU A 98 -6.13 -18.81 -1.27
C GLU A 98 -7.12 -17.70 -1.67
N GLU A 99 -7.91 -17.23 -0.72
CA GLU A 99 -8.84 -16.11 -0.91
C GLU A 99 -8.11 -14.83 -1.32
N ASN A 100 -6.99 -14.48 -0.66
CA ASN A 100 -6.21 -13.30 -1.04
C ASN A 100 -5.58 -13.43 -2.42
N LYS A 101 -5.10 -14.62 -2.79
CA LYS A 101 -4.57 -14.88 -4.14
C LYS A 101 -5.65 -14.66 -5.20
N GLN A 102 -6.86 -15.16 -4.96
CA GLN A 102 -8.00 -14.97 -5.87
C GLN A 102 -8.40 -13.50 -6.00
N ILE A 103 -8.47 -12.75 -4.89
CA ILE A 103 -8.78 -11.31 -4.93
C ILE A 103 -7.65 -10.55 -5.64
N TYR A 104 -6.38 -10.87 -5.35
CA TYR A 104 -5.23 -10.24 -5.98
C TYR A 104 -5.20 -10.48 -7.50
N ALA A 105 -5.56 -11.69 -7.94
CA ALA A 105 -5.64 -12.04 -9.35
C ALA A 105 -6.63 -11.16 -10.14
N LYS A 106 -7.69 -10.63 -9.50
CA LYS A 106 -8.66 -9.72 -10.13
C LYS A 106 -8.09 -8.32 -10.43
N ARG A 107 -6.91 -7.96 -9.94
CA ARG A 107 -6.27 -6.65 -10.22
C ARG A 107 -5.91 -6.48 -11.70
N LYS A 108 -5.57 -7.57 -12.40
CA LYS A 108 -5.27 -7.54 -13.84
C LYS A 108 -6.48 -7.12 -14.68
N GLU A 109 -7.68 -7.50 -14.24
CA GLU A 109 -8.92 -7.21 -14.97
C GLU A 109 -9.41 -5.78 -14.71
N THR A 110 -9.17 -5.26 -13.51
CA THR A 110 -9.72 -3.98 -13.04
C THR A 110 -8.72 -2.85 -13.18
N ILE A 111 -7.62 -2.91 -12.44
CA ILE A 111 -6.66 -1.82 -12.28
C ILE A 111 -5.77 -1.69 -13.53
N GLU A 112 -5.19 -2.80 -14.00
CA GLU A 112 -4.29 -2.78 -15.16
C GLU A 112 -5.04 -2.34 -16.43
N ARG A 113 -6.30 -2.76 -16.59
CA ARG A 113 -7.16 -2.32 -17.69
C ARG A 113 -7.42 -0.81 -17.66
N VAL A 114 -7.67 -0.24 -16.49
CA VAL A 114 -7.81 1.22 -16.34
C VAL A 114 -6.52 1.94 -16.70
N PHE A 115 -5.36 1.44 -16.26
CA PHE A 115 -4.07 2.01 -16.63
C PHE A 115 -3.78 1.91 -18.14
N ALA A 116 -4.15 0.81 -18.78
CA ALA A 116 -4.04 0.66 -20.23
C ALA A 116 -4.92 1.70 -20.96
N ASP A 117 -6.18 1.87 -20.54
CA ASP A 117 -7.08 2.88 -21.08
C ASP A 117 -6.53 4.30 -20.88
N LEU A 118 -5.96 4.60 -19.72
CA LEU A 118 -5.34 5.89 -19.43
C LEU A 118 -4.20 6.20 -20.40
N LYS A 119 -3.32 5.23 -20.65
CA LYS A 119 -2.18 5.40 -21.56
C LYS A 119 -2.63 5.51 -23.01
N HIS A 120 -3.53 4.63 -23.46
CA HIS A 120 -3.88 4.52 -24.87
C HIS A 120 -5.01 5.46 -25.31
N LYS A 121 -6.06 5.63 -24.49
CA LYS A 121 -7.26 6.41 -24.85
C LYS A 121 -7.24 7.82 -24.29
N HIS A 122 -6.58 8.04 -23.16
CA HIS A 122 -6.54 9.36 -22.49
C HIS A 122 -5.19 10.06 -22.61
N GLY A 123 -4.30 9.59 -23.48
CA GLY A 123 -3.08 10.29 -23.85
C GLY A 123 -1.99 10.33 -22.77
N LEU A 124 -2.12 9.58 -21.68
CA LEU A 124 -1.10 9.54 -20.61
C LEU A 124 0.11 8.67 -20.94
N ARG A 125 0.25 8.20 -22.20
CA ARG A 125 1.48 7.51 -22.65
C ARG A 125 2.68 8.46 -22.68
N TRP A 126 2.45 9.72 -23.00
CA TRP A 126 3.47 10.75 -23.10
C TRP A 126 3.08 11.98 -22.30
N THR A 127 4.07 12.65 -21.72
CA THR A 127 3.85 13.91 -21.01
C THR A 127 3.80 15.05 -22.02
N THR A 128 2.63 15.69 -22.18
CA THR A 128 2.48 16.83 -23.09
C THR A 128 2.92 18.16 -22.47
N LEU A 129 2.96 18.24 -21.13
CA LEU A 129 3.33 19.43 -20.37
C LEU A 129 4.67 19.24 -19.65
N ARG A 130 5.43 20.33 -19.51
CA ARG A 130 6.70 20.35 -18.75
C ARG A 130 6.47 20.77 -17.30
N GLY A 131 7.01 19.97 -16.37
CA GLY A 131 7.02 20.24 -14.93
C GLY A 131 5.95 19.47 -14.14
N LYS A 132 6.31 19.07 -12.91
CA LYS A 132 5.48 18.19 -12.05
C LYS A 132 4.10 18.78 -11.75
N LYS A 133 4.01 20.09 -11.48
CA LYS A 133 2.75 20.76 -11.14
C LYS A 133 1.73 20.69 -12.28
N LYS A 134 2.15 21.03 -13.50
CA LYS A 134 1.29 21.01 -14.69
C LYS A 134 0.85 19.59 -15.06
N LEU A 135 1.78 18.63 -15.01
CA LEU A 135 1.46 17.23 -15.29
C LEU A 135 0.50 16.63 -14.25
N SER A 136 0.67 16.98 -12.97
CA SER A 136 -0.26 16.57 -11.91
C SER A 136 -1.69 17.08 -12.18
N MET A 137 -1.83 18.35 -12.57
CA MET A 137 -3.14 18.91 -12.94
C MET A 137 -3.78 18.18 -14.13
N GLN A 138 -3.01 17.90 -15.19
CA GLN A 138 -3.49 17.14 -16.34
C GLN A 138 -3.96 15.74 -15.93
N ALA A 139 -3.17 15.03 -15.13
CA ALA A 139 -3.55 13.71 -14.64
C ALA A 139 -4.84 13.77 -13.81
N MET A 140 -4.96 14.74 -12.89
CA MET A 140 -6.17 14.95 -12.08
C MET A 140 -7.42 15.17 -12.95
N LEU A 141 -7.33 16.01 -13.98
CA LEU A 141 -8.44 16.25 -14.91
C LEU A 141 -8.84 14.98 -15.67
N VAL A 142 -7.87 14.18 -16.13
CA VAL A 142 -8.13 12.90 -16.79
C VAL A 142 -8.84 11.92 -15.85
N PHE A 143 -8.38 11.81 -14.59
CA PHE A 143 -9.02 10.95 -13.59
C PHE A 143 -10.43 11.43 -13.24
N ALA A 144 -10.64 12.75 -13.12
CA ALA A 144 -11.96 13.31 -12.92
C ALA A 144 -12.92 12.95 -14.07
N ALA A 145 -12.48 13.14 -15.32
CA ALA A 145 -13.26 12.76 -16.50
C ALA A 145 -13.56 11.25 -16.56
N MET A 146 -12.60 10.40 -16.17
CA MET A 146 -12.83 8.95 -16.04
C MET A 146 -13.88 8.60 -14.99
N ASN A 147 -13.84 9.26 -13.83
CA ASN A 147 -14.83 9.05 -12.77
C ASN A 147 -16.22 9.48 -13.24
N LEU A 148 -16.33 10.62 -13.94
CA LEU A 148 -17.58 11.06 -14.56
C LEU A 148 -18.10 10.05 -15.60
N LYS A 149 -17.21 9.51 -16.44
CA LYS A 149 -17.56 8.44 -17.41
C LYS A 149 -18.08 7.18 -16.71
N LYS A 150 -17.47 6.77 -15.59
CA LYS A 150 -17.95 5.63 -14.79
C LYS A 150 -19.34 5.90 -14.22
N LEU A 151 -19.55 7.09 -13.64
CA LEU A 151 -20.86 7.50 -13.11
C LEU A 151 -21.93 7.50 -14.21
N ALA A 152 -21.64 8.07 -15.38
CA ALA A 152 -22.55 8.08 -16.52
C ALA A 152 -22.90 6.66 -17.00
N ASN A 153 -21.93 5.74 -17.02
CA ASN A 153 -22.18 4.36 -17.38
C ASN A 153 -23.05 3.63 -16.34
N TRP A 154 -22.90 3.94 -15.05
CA TRP A 154 -23.73 3.37 -13.99
C TRP A 154 -25.17 3.88 -14.06
N THR A 155 -25.36 5.18 -14.30
CA THR A 155 -26.71 5.76 -14.44
C THR A 155 -27.39 5.29 -15.72
N TRP A 156 -26.66 5.09 -16.81
CA TRP A 156 -27.21 4.65 -18.10
C TRP A 156 -27.63 3.18 -18.12
N LYS A 157 -26.82 2.28 -17.52
CA LYS A 157 -27.10 0.83 -17.55
C LYS A 157 -28.23 0.40 -16.60
N GLY A 158 -28.70 1.30 -15.72
CA GLY A 158 -29.62 0.97 -14.63
C GLY A 158 -28.93 0.09 -13.57
N PRO A 159 -29.43 0.05 -12.32
CA PRO A 159 -28.88 -0.84 -11.31
C PRO A 159 -29.07 -2.30 -11.74
N ASN A 160 -28.02 -3.11 -11.63
CA ASN A 160 -28.11 -4.57 -11.74
C ASN A 160 -28.97 -5.06 -10.56
N ARG A 161 -30.29 -5.14 -10.77
CA ARG A 161 -31.24 -5.58 -9.73
C ARG A 161 -31.04 -7.07 -9.48
N GLN A 162 -30.81 -7.46 -8.24
CA GLN A 162 -30.93 -8.87 -7.88
C GLN A 162 -32.41 -9.30 -8.00
N PRO A 163 -32.72 -10.58 -8.28
CA PRO A 163 -34.10 -11.03 -8.48
C PRO A 163 -35.04 -10.76 -7.30
N SER A 164 -34.49 -10.56 -6.10
CA SER A 164 -35.18 -10.22 -4.85
C SER A 164 -35.73 -8.78 -4.81
N ASP A 165 -35.20 -7.86 -5.62
CA ASP A 165 -35.63 -6.45 -5.64
C ASP A 165 -36.87 -6.19 -6.52
N ARG A 166 -37.50 -7.25 -7.07
CA ARG A 166 -38.59 -7.13 -8.04
C ARG A 166 -39.90 -6.57 -7.44
N ASN A 167 -40.08 -6.57 -6.12
CA ASN A 167 -41.35 -6.15 -5.50
C ASN A 167 -41.47 -4.66 -5.18
N ASN A 168 -40.43 -3.83 -5.33
CA ASN A 168 -40.56 -2.38 -5.17
C ASN A 168 -40.45 -1.64 -6.50
N ARG A 169 -41.57 -1.63 -7.22
CA ARG A 169 -41.71 -1.07 -8.57
C ARG A 169 -41.85 0.46 -8.54
N ILE A 170 -40.80 1.19 -8.18
CA ILE A 170 -40.74 2.63 -8.49
C ILE A 170 -40.33 2.79 -9.95
N LYS A 171 -41.26 3.26 -10.78
CA LYS A 171 -41.06 3.56 -12.20
C LYS A 171 -40.14 4.79 -12.32
N TRP A 172 -38.93 4.59 -12.82
CA TRP A 172 -38.04 5.69 -13.22
C TRP A 172 -38.35 6.04 -14.67
N THR A 173 -39.13 7.09 -14.91
CA THR A 173 -39.33 7.67 -16.25
C THR A 173 -38.15 8.56 -16.61
N LYS A 174 -37.71 8.50 -17.87
CA LYS A 174 -36.54 9.17 -18.46
C LYS A 174 -36.58 10.72 -18.49
N THR A 175 -37.39 11.36 -17.67
CA THR A 175 -37.53 12.82 -17.62
C THR A 175 -36.75 13.37 -16.44
N GLY A 176 -35.78 14.24 -16.74
CA GLY A 176 -34.79 14.76 -15.80
C GLY A 176 -35.39 15.30 -14.51
N ARG A 177 -34.70 15.05 -13.40
CA ARG A 177 -34.87 15.79 -12.15
C ARG A 177 -33.57 15.77 -11.34
N ILE A 178 -32.97 16.96 -11.27
CA ILE A 178 -32.46 17.62 -10.06
C ILE A 178 -32.02 16.65 -8.96
N PHE A 179 -30.71 16.54 -8.79
CA PHE A 179 -30.06 15.97 -7.61
C PHE A 179 -30.60 16.66 -6.35
N LYS A 180 -31.51 16.01 -5.61
CA LYS A 180 -31.61 16.25 -4.17
C LYS A 180 -30.45 15.52 -3.52
N ILE A 181 -29.38 16.27 -3.24
CA ILE A 181 -28.36 15.85 -2.29
C ILE A 181 -29.09 15.69 -0.95
N ARG A 182 -29.31 14.45 -0.51
CA ARG A 182 -29.67 14.21 0.89
C ARG A 182 -28.41 14.50 1.71
N PRO A 183 -28.45 15.42 2.69
CA PRO A 183 -27.34 15.59 3.61
C PRO A 183 -27.16 14.28 4.38
N VAL A 184 -25.94 13.76 4.38
CA VAL A 184 -25.53 12.72 5.33
C VAL A 184 -25.44 13.43 6.68
N LEU A 185 -26.55 13.44 7.41
CA LEU A 185 -26.53 13.79 8.82
C LEU A 185 -25.88 12.63 9.57
N SER A 186 -24.74 12.96 10.15
CA SER A 186 -24.06 12.27 11.24
C SER A 186 -25.03 11.63 12.22
N THR A 187 -24.83 10.35 12.52
CA THR A 187 -25.17 9.77 13.82
C THR A 187 -24.05 8.79 14.18
N VAL A 188 -23.30 9.21 15.20
CA VAL A 188 -22.46 8.50 16.19
C VAL A 188 -21.67 7.29 15.72
#